data_AF-A0A0D9ZYC7-F1
#
_entry.id   AF-A0A0D9ZYC7-F1
#
_cell.length_a   1.000
_cell.length_b   1.000
_cell.length_c   1.000
_cell.angle_alpha   90.00
_cell.angle_beta   90.00
_cell.angle_gamma   90.00
#
_symmetry.space_group_name_H-M   'P 1'
#
loop_
_entity.id
_entity.type
_entity.pdbx_description
1 polymer ?
#
loop_
_entity_poly.entity_id
_entity_poly.type
_entity_poly.pdbx_seq_one_letter_code
_entity_poly.pdbx_strand_id
1 'polypeptide(L)'
;MELSPPSPAPAPEGRWADLPGDIAISVASRLQEADVCALGGCSRSWRRACDADCVWEALFRRRWPLAAAAGGGGGGEGEWASGVQGWKALYINHHRRTAVAISGVAEFVENNLRNGSLEAEYYLKAIANLASMRDIGFIDAQFFLLSRNSSAIMNLIGLHYSISSLNIPPNEVYKALQARKVEERKVCVSLYKLGRWFYGFRLPDESESHEISLSELTMSEGATILAILKRGAVHEVFRLQVSLVDINK
;
A
#
# COMPACT_ATOMS: atom_id res chain seq x y z
N MET A 1 -47.28 -35.07 40.45
CA MET A 1 -45.86 -35.36 40.20
C MET A 1 -45.32 -34.23 39.35
N GLU A 2 -44.63 -33.27 39.97
CA GLU A 2 -43.91 -32.23 39.22
C GLU A 2 -42.69 -32.86 38.57
N LEU A 3 -42.57 -32.70 37.24
CA LEU A 3 -41.38 -33.08 36.49
C LEU A 3 -40.30 -32.03 36.74
N SER A 4 -39.19 -32.44 37.35
CA SER A 4 -38.02 -31.59 37.52
C SER A 4 -37.53 -31.09 36.15
N PRO A 5 -37.08 -29.82 36.04
CA PRO A 5 -36.55 -29.30 34.79
C PRO A 5 -35.28 -30.06 34.37
N PRO A 6 -35.03 -30.23 33.06
CA PRO A 6 -33.85 -30.92 32.57
C PRO A 6 -32.58 -30.20 33.04
N SER A 7 -31.59 -30.97 33.51
CA SER A 7 -30.26 -30.45 33.87
C SER A 7 -29.64 -29.68 32.70
N PRO A 8 -28.98 -28.54 32.94
CA PRO A 8 -28.29 -27.81 31.89
C PRO A 8 -27.21 -28.70 31.28
N ALA A 9 -27.15 -28.74 29.94
CA ALA A 9 -26.12 -29.45 29.21
C ALA A 9 -24.72 -28.96 29.67
N PRO A 10 -23.74 -29.87 29.84
CA PRO A 10 -22.38 -29.47 30.18
C PRO A 10 -21.84 -28.49 29.13
N ALA A 11 -21.23 -27.39 29.59
CA ALA A 11 -20.57 -26.46 28.69
C ALA A 11 -19.53 -27.22 27.84
N PRO A 12 -19.41 -26.93 26.54
CA PRO A 12 -18.46 -27.64 25.69
C PRO A 12 -17.04 -27.47 26.26
N GLU A 13 -16.39 -28.60 26.57
CA GLU A 13 -15.00 -28.62 27.00
C GLU A 13 -14.10 -28.09 25.86
N GLY A 14 -13.17 -27.19 26.20
CA GLY A 14 -12.18 -26.67 25.25
C GLY A 14 -12.64 -25.49 24.39
N ARG A 15 -13.23 -24.44 24.97
CA ARG A 15 -13.57 -23.24 24.21
C ARG A 15 -12.30 -22.42 23.95
N TRP A 16 -12.19 -21.85 22.75
CA TRP A 16 -11.13 -20.90 22.39
C TRP A 16 -11.01 -19.69 23.33
N ALA A 17 -12.08 -19.37 24.07
CA ALA A 17 -12.09 -18.28 25.05
C ALA A 17 -11.38 -18.64 26.37
N ASP A 18 -11.15 -19.93 26.63
CA ASP A 18 -10.58 -20.49 27.85
C ASP A 18 -9.08 -20.81 27.70
N LEU A 19 -8.48 -20.45 26.56
CA LEU A 19 -7.05 -20.60 26.33
C LEU A 19 -6.23 -19.81 27.38
N PRO A 20 -5.09 -20.38 27.83
CA PRO A 20 -4.10 -19.63 28.59
C PRO A 20 -3.71 -18.32 27.88
N GLY A 21 -3.56 -17.25 28.67
CA GLY A 21 -3.36 -15.89 28.13
C GLY A 21 -2.09 -15.75 27.30
N ASP A 22 -1.02 -16.44 27.66
CA ASP A 22 0.24 -16.53 26.93
C ASP A 22 0.07 -17.18 25.55
N ILE A 23 -0.73 -18.25 25.46
CA ILE A 23 -1.06 -18.89 24.19
C ILE A 23 -1.91 -17.97 23.31
N ALA A 24 -2.92 -17.32 23.90
CA ALA A 24 -3.76 -16.36 23.18
C ALA A 24 -2.95 -15.17 22.62
N ILE A 25 -2.00 -14.64 23.40
CA ILE A 25 -1.06 -13.60 22.96
C ILE A 25 -0.17 -14.13 21.83
N SER A 26 0.40 -15.33 21.98
CA SER A 26 1.25 -15.94 20.93
C SER A 26 0.51 -16.13 19.60
N VAL A 27 -0.77 -16.50 19.65
CA VAL A 27 -1.64 -16.54 18.46
C VAL A 27 -1.81 -15.13 17.90
N ALA A 28 -2.21 -14.15 18.72
CA ALA A 28 -2.43 -12.78 18.28
C ALA A 28 -1.18 -12.12 17.66
N SER A 29 0.02 -12.37 18.20
CA SER A 29 1.29 -11.84 17.69
C SER A 29 1.65 -12.31 16.28
N ARG A 30 1.05 -13.40 15.80
CA ARG A 30 1.29 -13.93 14.44
C ARG A 30 0.36 -13.34 13.39
N LEU A 31 -0.76 -12.78 13.82
CA LEU A 31 -1.81 -12.25 12.96
C LEU A 31 -1.44 -10.91 12.33
N GLN A 32 -2.15 -10.53 11.27
CA GLN A 32 -2.08 -9.16 10.73
C GLN A 32 -2.99 -8.23 11.52
N GLU A 33 -2.80 -6.91 11.39
CA GLU A 33 -3.55 -5.92 12.17
C GLU A 33 -5.07 -6.07 12.03
N ALA A 34 -5.58 -6.29 10.82
CA ALA A 34 -7.00 -6.50 10.59
C ALA A 34 -7.55 -7.74 11.35
N ASP A 35 -6.78 -8.83 11.36
CA ASP A 35 -7.16 -10.07 12.04
C ASP A 35 -7.07 -9.93 13.56
N VAL A 36 -6.09 -9.17 14.08
CA VAL A 36 -5.99 -8.83 15.51
C VAL A 36 -7.22 -8.03 15.95
N CYS A 37 -7.62 -7.03 15.16
CA CYS A 37 -8.82 -6.24 15.42
C CYS A 37 -10.10 -7.10 15.38
N ALA A 38 -10.23 -7.98 14.38
CA ALA A 38 -11.38 -8.88 14.27
C ALA A 38 -11.47 -9.87 15.44
N LEU A 39 -10.34 -10.50 15.79
CA LEU A 39 -10.26 -11.47 16.88
C LEU A 39 -10.54 -10.83 18.25
N GLY A 40 -10.00 -9.63 18.50
CA GLY A 40 -10.30 -8.84 19.70
C GLY A 40 -11.78 -8.45 19.81
N GLY A 41 -12.50 -8.41 18.69
CA GLY A 41 -13.95 -8.22 18.64
C GLY A 41 -14.76 -9.44 19.12
N CYS A 42 -14.20 -10.65 19.07
CA CYS A 42 -14.94 -11.89 19.32
C CYS A 42 -15.27 -12.14 20.80
N SER A 43 -14.42 -11.70 21.74
CA SER A 43 -14.66 -11.92 23.18
C SER A 43 -13.81 -11.02 24.08
N ARG A 44 -14.12 -10.96 25.38
CA ARG A 44 -13.32 -10.21 26.36
C ARG A 44 -11.91 -10.79 26.58
N SER A 45 -11.76 -12.12 26.55
CA SER A 45 -10.43 -12.74 26.71
C SER A 45 -9.55 -12.44 25.50
N TRP A 46 -10.08 -12.64 24.28
CA TRP A 46 -9.38 -12.27 23.05
C TRP A 46 -9.07 -10.78 22.94
N ARG A 47 -9.97 -9.89 23.39
CA ARG A 47 -9.69 -8.46 23.46
C ARG A 47 -8.45 -8.15 24.29
N ARG A 48 -8.34 -8.73 25.49
CA ARG A 48 -7.17 -8.53 26.36
C ARG A 48 -5.88 -9.05 25.72
N ALA A 49 -5.93 -10.21 25.07
CA ALA A 49 -4.77 -10.77 24.37
C ALA A 49 -4.37 -9.89 23.17
N CYS A 50 -5.32 -9.43 22.38
CA CYS A 50 -5.08 -8.57 21.21
C CYS A 50 -4.66 -7.14 21.58
N ASP A 51 -5.03 -6.66 22.77
CA ASP A 51 -4.61 -5.36 23.30
C ASP A 51 -3.24 -5.42 24.02
N ALA A 52 -2.63 -6.60 24.14
CA ALA A 52 -1.32 -6.75 24.76
C ALA A 52 -0.24 -5.98 23.98
N ASP A 53 0.60 -5.26 24.72
CA ASP A 53 1.57 -4.31 24.15
C ASP A 53 2.57 -4.99 23.21
N CYS A 54 3.02 -6.20 23.55
CA CYS A 54 3.92 -7.02 22.74
C CYS A 54 3.32 -7.43 21.38
N VAL A 55 1.99 -7.54 21.25
CA VAL A 55 1.32 -7.81 19.96
C VAL A 55 1.49 -6.61 19.04
N TRP A 56 1.25 -5.40 19.56
CA TRP A 56 1.37 -4.17 18.79
C TRP A 56 2.82 -3.78 18.49
N GLU A 57 3.74 -4.08 19.40
CA GLU A 57 5.18 -3.97 19.14
C GLU A 57 5.61 -4.85 17.97
N ALA A 58 5.23 -6.12 17.98
CA ALA A 58 5.56 -7.06 16.90
C ALA A 58 4.95 -6.61 15.56
N LEU A 59 3.69 -6.14 15.57
CA LEU A 59 3.04 -5.56 14.39
C LEU A 59 3.80 -4.32 13.87
N PHE A 60 4.18 -3.41 14.76
CA PHE A 60 4.90 -2.19 14.42
C PHE A 60 6.25 -2.51 13.78
N ARG A 61 7.06 -3.36 14.42
CA ARG A 61 8.39 -3.74 13.92
C ARG A 61 8.33 -4.47 12.58
N ARG A 62 7.31 -5.32 12.37
CA ARG A 62 7.12 -6.03 11.10
C ARG A 62 6.73 -5.09 9.96
N ARG A 63 5.93 -4.07 10.24
CA ARG A 63 5.45 -3.11 9.23
C ARG A 63 6.46 -2.00 8.94
N TRP A 64 7.10 -1.47 9.97
CA TRP A 64 8.03 -0.33 9.89
C TRP A 64 9.38 -0.64 10.56
N PRO A 65 10.18 -1.58 10.01
CA PRO A 65 11.43 -1.99 10.62
C PRO A 65 12.45 -0.85 10.73
N LEU A 66 12.48 0.07 9.76
CA LEU A 66 13.38 1.23 9.77
C LEU A 66 13.01 2.23 10.87
N ALA A 67 11.72 2.56 11.01
CA ALA A 67 11.24 3.44 12.08
C ALA A 67 11.48 2.82 13.47
N ALA A 68 11.30 1.49 13.60
CA ALA A 68 11.58 0.78 14.83
C ALA A 68 13.08 0.80 15.19
N ALA A 69 13.97 0.66 14.20
CA ALA A 69 15.42 0.73 14.41
C ALA A 69 15.90 2.14 14.76
N ALA A 70 15.34 3.17 14.13
CA ALA A 70 15.66 4.57 14.41
C ALA A 70 15.32 5.00 15.84
N GLY A 71 14.29 4.40 16.44
CA GLY A 71 13.94 4.62 17.84
C GLY A 71 14.79 3.84 18.87
N GLY A 72 15.62 2.89 18.43
CA GLY A 72 16.42 2.01 19.30
C GLY A 72 17.94 2.25 19.28
N GLY A 73 18.43 3.19 18.46
CA GLY A 73 19.86 3.44 18.24
C GLY A 73 20.56 4.36 19.26
N GLY A 74 19.82 4.96 20.19
CA GLY A 74 20.38 5.64 21.36
C GLY A 74 20.35 4.69 22.55
N GLY A 75 21.49 4.38 23.14
CA GLY A 75 21.65 3.48 24.29
C GLY A 75 21.03 3.99 25.59
N GLY A 76 19.75 4.35 25.57
CA GLY A 76 18.91 4.59 26.74
C GLY A 76 17.66 3.75 26.59
N GLU A 77 17.47 2.81 27.51
CA GLU A 77 16.16 2.22 27.76
C GLU A 77 15.18 3.37 28.04
N GLY A 78 14.28 3.65 27.09
CA GLY A 78 13.13 4.53 27.30
C GLY A 78 13.29 5.96 26.77
N GLU A 79 12.84 6.19 25.53
CA GLU A 79 12.33 7.53 25.16
C GLU A 79 11.34 7.58 23.98
N TRP A 80 10.92 6.45 23.39
CA TRP A 80 9.74 6.40 22.48
C TRP A 80 8.51 5.83 23.17
N ALA A 81 8.72 4.89 24.08
CA ALA A 81 7.78 4.58 25.15
C ALA A 81 8.18 5.41 26.38
N SER A 82 7.99 6.73 26.32
CA SER A 82 7.57 7.39 27.56
C SER A 82 6.42 6.54 28.09
N GLY A 83 6.49 6.05 29.33
CA GLY A 83 5.53 5.10 29.92
C GLY A 83 4.06 5.57 29.94
N VAL A 84 3.73 6.61 29.18
CA VAL A 84 2.42 7.24 28.97
C VAL A 84 1.72 6.76 27.69
N GLN A 85 2.42 6.26 26.65
CA GLN A 85 1.79 5.76 25.41
C GLN A 85 2.28 4.34 25.04
N GLY A 86 1.38 3.35 25.12
CA GLY A 86 1.68 1.97 24.69
C GLY A 86 1.88 1.81 23.17
N TRP A 87 2.45 0.70 22.74
CA TRP A 87 2.75 0.35 21.34
C TRP A 87 1.53 0.44 20.42
N LYS A 88 0.33 0.11 20.93
CA LYS A 88 -0.92 0.26 20.17
C LYS A 88 -1.15 1.73 19.76
N ALA A 89 -0.93 2.67 20.67
CA ALA A 89 -1.10 4.09 20.39
C ALA A 89 -0.03 4.58 19.40
N LEU A 90 1.23 4.14 19.57
CA LEU A 90 2.31 4.43 18.64
C LEU A 90 2.01 3.91 17.23
N TYR A 91 1.52 2.68 17.11
CA TYR A 91 1.10 2.07 15.83
C TYR A 91 0.01 2.91 15.15
N ILE A 92 -1.06 3.26 15.87
CA ILE A 92 -2.15 4.08 15.33
C ILE A 92 -1.64 5.46 14.89
N ASN A 93 -0.80 6.11 15.69
CA ASN A 93 -0.26 7.42 15.36
C ASN A 93 0.65 7.37 14.12
N HIS A 94 1.52 6.36 14.03
CA HIS A 94 2.39 6.19 12.87
C HIS A 94 1.60 5.85 11.60
N HIS A 95 0.58 4.99 11.70
CA HIS A 95 -0.35 4.71 10.61
C HIS A 95 -1.01 5.99 10.08
N ARG A 96 -1.53 6.84 10.99
CA ARG A 96 -2.16 8.12 10.63
C ARG A 96 -1.18 9.08 9.95
N ARG A 97 0.04 9.20 10.48
CA ARG A 97 1.09 10.04 9.86
C ARG A 97 1.42 9.56 8.45
N THR A 98 1.55 8.25 8.26
CA THR A 98 1.79 7.62 6.96
C THR A 98 0.63 7.90 5.99
N ALA A 99 -0.61 7.76 6.48
CA ALA A 99 -1.80 8.07 5.69
C ALA A 99 -1.81 9.54 5.22
N VAL A 100 -1.56 10.49 6.11
CA VAL A 100 -1.48 11.93 5.78
C VAL A 100 -0.38 12.21 4.76
N ALA A 101 0.80 11.60 4.93
CA ALA A 101 1.91 11.78 4.01
C ALA A 101 1.59 11.27 2.60
N ILE A 102 0.95 10.11 2.48
CA ILE A 102 0.51 9.55 1.19
C ILE A 102 -0.64 10.38 0.61
N SER A 103 -1.57 10.86 1.43
CA SER A 103 -2.62 11.80 0.99
C SER A 103 -2.03 13.06 0.39
N GLY A 104 -0.95 13.62 0.95
CA GLY A 104 -0.25 14.76 0.35
C GLY A 104 0.32 14.47 -1.05
N VAL A 105 0.76 13.22 -1.31
CA VAL A 105 1.16 12.80 -2.66
C VAL A 105 -0.05 12.67 -3.58
N ALA A 106 -1.17 12.13 -3.09
CA ALA A 106 -2.41 12.04 -3.84
C ALA A 106 -2.94 13.43 -4.25
N GLU A 107 -2.99 14.37 -3.31
CA GLU A 107 -3.37 15.76 -3.56
C GLU A 107 -2.42 16.42 -4.56
N PHE A 108 -1.11 16.18 -4.45
CA PHE A 108 -0.13 16.65 -5.43
C PHE A 108 -0.43 16.11 -6.83
N VAL A 109 -0.74 14.82 -6.96
CA VAL A 109 -1.10 14.21 -8.25
C VAL A 109 -2.38 14.83 -8.79
N GLU A 110 -3.43 14.93 -7.97
CA GLU A 110 -4.72 15.49 -8.35
C GLU A 110 -4.62 16.94 -8.83
N ASN A 111 -3.84 17.78 -8.13
CA ASN A 111 -3.62 19.18 -8.50
C ASN A 111 -2.86 19.35 -9.83
N ASN A 112 -2.12 18.32 -10.26
CA ASN A 112 -1.37 18.33 -11.51
C ASN A 112 -2.05 17.52 -12.63
N LEU A 113 -3.26 17.01 -12.40
CA LEU A 113 -4.06 16.40 -13.46
C LEU A 113 -4.60 17.48 -14.40
N ARG A 114 -4.40 17.27 -15.70
CA ARG A 114 -5.03 18.05 -16.78
C ARG A 114 -5.92 17.12 -17.57
N ASN A 115 -7.23 17.36 -17.55
CA ASN A 115 -8.23 16.54 -18.26
C ASN A 115 -8.09 15.03 -17.96
N GLY A 116 -7.96 14.67 -16.68
CA GLY A 116 -7.82 13.27 -16.25
C GLY A 116 -6.45 12.65 -16.54
N SER A 117 -5.44 13.48 -16.82
CA SER A 117 -4.14 13.01 -17.24
C SER A 117 -2.95 13.70 -16.58
N LEU A 118 -1.89 12.93 -16.32
CA LEU A 118 -0.70 13.32 -15.61
C LEU A 118 0.53 13.26 -16.53
N GLU A 119 1.29 14.35 -16.59
CA GLU A 119 2.57 14.37 -17.30
C GLU A 119 3.65 13.59 -16.56
N ALA A 120 4.62 13.06 -17.31
CA ALA A 120 5.69 12.23 -16.76
C ALA A 120 6.54 12.89 -15.69
N GLU A 121 6.77 14.21 -15.76
CA GLU A 121 7.50 14.94 -14.73
C GLU A 121 6.79 14.81 -13.38
N TYR A 122 5.49 15.09 -13.33
CA TYR A 122 4.70 15.00 -12.10
C TYR A 122 4.54 13.55 -11.64
N TYR A 123 4.37 12.61 -12.56
CA TYR A 123 4.33 11.18 -12.26
C TYR A 123 5.63 10.70 -11.57
N LEU A 124 6.79 11.00 -12.15
CA LEU A 124 8.08 10.63 -11.59
C LEU A 124 8.35 11.37 -10.27
N LYS A 125 7.94 12.64 -10.16
CA LYS A 125 8.04 13.41 -8.92
C LYS A 125 7.20 12.81 -7.81
N ALA A 126 6.01 12.28 -8.10
CA ALA A 126 5.19 11.58 -7.10
C ALA A 126 5.90 10.32 -6.57
N ILE A 127 6.53 9.53 -7.45
CA ILE A 127 7.33 8.36 -7.05
C ILE A 127 8.56 8.78 -6.23
N ALA A 128 9.25 9.85 -6.63
CA ALA A 128 10.39 10.38 -5.89
C ALA A 128 9.98 10.89 -4.50
N ASN A 129 8.83 11.56 -4.38
CA ASN A 129 8.28 11.99 -3.10
C ASN A 129 8.03 10.78 -2.19
N LEU A 130 7.40 9.72 -2.70
CA LEU A 130 7.22 8.46 -1.94
C LEU A 130 8.57 7.86 -1.52
N ALA A 131 9.55 7.79 -2.42
CA ALA A 131 10.87 7.24 -2.14
C ALA A 131 11.69 8.06 -1.14
N SER A 132 11.41 9.37 -1.01
CA SER A 132 12.04 10.22 0.00
C SER A 132 11.58 9.87 1.43
N MET A 133 10.39 9.28 1.55
CA MET A 133 9.80 8.88 2.82
C MET A 133 10.22 7.44 3.17
N ARG A 134 11.32 7.33 3.93
CA ARG A 134 11.96 6.03 4.26
C ARG A 134 11.05 5.04 4.99
N ASP A 135 10.01 5.53 5.67
CA ASP A 135 9.12 4.70 6.48
C ASP A 135 7.98 4.08 5.65
N ILE A 136 7.80 4.44 4.38
CA ILE A 136 6.71 3.91 3.56
C ILE A 136 7.11 2.56 2.96
N GLY A 137 6.66 1.48 3.59
CA GLY A 137 6.91 0.11 3.13
C GLY A 137 5.89 -0.39 2.11
N PHE A 138 6.09 -1.63 1.67
CA PHE A 138 5.17 -2.27 0.72
C PHE A 138 3.78 -2.51 1.31
N ILE A 139 3.69 -2.78 2.62
CA ILE A 139 2.41 -2.92 3.31
C ILE A 139 1.62 -1.60 3.23
N ASP A 140 2.29 -0.44 3.40
CA ASP A 140 1.65 0.87 3.27
C ASP A 140 1.19 1.13 1.84
N ALA A 141 2.03 0.81 0.85
CA ALA A 141 1.64 0.87 -0.56
C ALA A 141 0.39 0.01 -0.83
N GLN A 142 0.32 -1.20 -0.28
CA GLN A 142 -0.85 -2.07 -0.42
C GLN A 142 -2.11 -1.51 0.25
N PHE A 143 -1.98 -0.84 1.40
CA PHE A 143 -3.12 -0.24 2.10
C PHE A 143 -3.64 1.04 1.44
N PHE A 144 -2.73 1.93 1.04
CA PHE A 144 -3.10 3.28 0.62
C PHE A 144 -3.02 3.46 -0.90
N LEU A 145 -1.95 3.00 -1.54
CA LEU A 145 -1.73 3.24 -2.97
C LEU A 145 -2.47 2.23 -3.84
N LEU A 146 -2.57 0.96 -3.42
CA LEU A 146 -3.28 -0.11 -4.14
C LEU A 146 -4.74 -0.28 -3.67
N SER A 147 -5.29 0.73 -2.99
CA SER A 147 -6.68 0.73 -2.56
C SER A 147 -7.63 0.98 -3.74
N ARG A 148 -8.84 0.41 -3.67
CA ARG A 148 -9.92 0.72 -4.62
C ARG A 148 -10.39 2.17 -4.52
N ASN A 149 -10.18 2.81 -3.38
CA ASN A 149 -10.57 4.20 -3.18
C ASN A 149 -9.59 5.17 -3.86
N SER A 150 -8.39 4.69 -4.21
CA SER A 150 -7.39 5.48 -4.91
C SER A 150 -7.68 5.47 -6.41
N SER A 151 -7.25 6.50 -7.14
CA SER A 151 -7.39 6.55 -8.60
C SER A 151 -6.51 5.50 -9.30
N ALA A 152 -6.82 5.13 -10.55
CA ALA A 152 -5.98 4.19 -11.31
C ALA A 152 -4.54 4.71 -11.50
N ILE A 153 -4.37 6.03 -11.64
CA ILE A 153 -3.05 6.68 -11.68
C ILE A 153 -2.31 6.50 -10.35
N MET A 154 -2.99 6.67 -9.22
CA MET A 154 -2.39 6.40 -7.90
C MET A 154 -2.05 4.92 -7.71
N ASN A 155 -2.88 4.01 -8.20
CA ASN A 155 -2.56 2.58 -8.20
C ASN A 155 -1.32 2.28 -9.05
N LEU A 156 -1.19 2.90 -10.23
CA LEU A 156 0.00 2.79 -11.08
C LEU A 156 1.26 3.33 -10.38
N ILE A 157 1.16 4.48 -9.71
CA ILE A 157 2.25 5.05 -8.90
C ILE A 157 2.65 4.06 -7.80
N GLY A 158 1.68 3.47 -7.10
CA GLY A 158 1.92 2.45 -6.07
C GLY A 158 2.61 1.20 -6.60
N LEU A 159 2.17 0.70 -7.76
CA LEU A 159 2.78 -0.44 -8.45
C LEU A 159 4.24 -0.12 -8.80
N HIS A 160 4.48 1.01 -9.47
CA HIS A 160 5.81 1.39 -9.93
C HIS A 160 6.75 1.67 -8.75
N TYR A 161 6.27 2.38 -7.72
CA TYR A 161 7.00 2.58 -6.47
C TYR A 161 7.42 1.26 -5.82
N SER A 162 6.50 0.29 -5.75
CA SER A 162 6.77 -1.02 -5.15
C SER A 162 7.86 -1.79 -5.91
N ILE A 163 7.80 -1.80 -7.24
CA ILE A 163 8.77 -2.52 -8.06
C ILE A 163 10.12 -1.80 -8.09
N SER A 164 10.15 -0.49 -8.33
CA SER A 164 11.38 0.25 -8.60
C SER A 164 12.07 0.80 -7.37
N SER A 165 11.32 1.28 -6.37
CA SER A 165 11.90 1.93 -5.18
C SER A 165 12.04 0.95 -4.02
N LEU A 166 11.05 0.07 -3.83
CA LEU A 166 11.06 -0.94 -2.77
C LEU A 166 11.68 -2.29 -3.20
N ASN A 167 11.98 -2.47 -4.50
CA ASN A 167 12.53 -3.70 -5.08
C ASN A 167 11.66 -4.95 -4.81
N ILE A 168 10.34 -4.77 -4.76
CA ILE A 168 9.41 -5.89 -4.60
C ILE A 168 9.26 -6.64 -5.92
N PRO A 169 9.38 -7.98 -5.93
CA PRO A 169 9.19 -8.76 -7.14
C PRO A 169 7.81 -8.52 -7.77
N PRO A 170 7.71 -8.38 -9.11
CA PRO A 170 6.43 -8.12 -9.79
C PRO A 170 5.32 -9.12 -9.42
N ASN A 171 5.66 -10.40 -9.21
CA ASN A 171 4.71 -11.43 -8.80
C ASN A 171 4.06 -11.16 -7.43
N GLU A 172 4.79 -10.56 -6.49
CA GLU A 172 4.24 -10.20 -5.17
C GLU A 172 3.36 -8.95 -5.27
N VAL A 173 3.73 -8.00 -6.13
CA VAL A 173 2.89 -6.84 -6.45
C VAL A 173 1.59 -7.29 -7.12
N TYR A 174 1.65 -8.25 -8.04
CA TYR A 174 0.48 -8.85 -8.69
C TYR A 174 -0.51 -9.45 -7.67
N LYS A 175 -0.02 -10.26 -6.73
CA LYS A 175 -0.85 -10.81 -5.64
C LYS A 175 -1.50 -9.71 -4.81
N ALA A 176 -0.78 -8.62 -4.54
CA ALA A 176 -1.33 -7.49 -3.80
C ALA A 176 -2.43 -6.76 -4.59
N LEU A 177 -2.28 -6.60 -5.91
CA LEU A 177 -3.33 -6.06 -6.79
C LEU A 177 -4.59 -6.94 -6.77
N GLN A 178 -4.42 -8.27 -6.93
CA GLN A 178 -5.52 -9.24 -6.85
C GLN A 178 -6.25 -9.20 -5.50
N ALA A 179 -5.49 -9.18 -4.39
CA ALA A 179 -6.06 -9.10 -3.05
C ALA A 179 -6.91 -7.82 -2.86
N ARG A 180 -6.53 -6.73 -3.53
CA ARG A 180 -7.27 -5.46 -3.51
C ARG A 180 -8.33 -5.35 -4.62
N LYS A 181 -8.38 -6.28 -5.58
CA LYS A 181 -9.24 -6.28 -6.77
C LYS A 181 -9.09 -4.99 -7.60
N VAL A 182 -7.85 -4.62 -7.91
CA VAL A 182 -7.49 -3.46 -8.73
C VAL A 182 -6.64 -3.84 -9.95
N GLU A 183 -6.36 -5.13 -10.13
CA GLU A 183 -5.52 -5.69 -11.19
C GLU A 183 -6.03 -5.37 -12.60
N GLU A 184 -7.35 -5.37 -12.80
CA GLU A 184 -7.98 -5.08 -14.10
C GLU A 184 -8.15 -3.58 -14.37
N ARG A 185 -7.72 -2.70 -13.46
CA ARG A 185 -7.75 -1.26 -13.72
C ARG A 185 -6.77 -0.94 -14.84
N LYS A 186 -7.22 -0.13 -15.79
CA LYS A 186 -6.44 0.25 -16.95
C LYS A 186 -5.97 1.69 -16.88
N VAL A 187 -4.80 1.91 -17.45
CA VAL A 187 -4.21 3.22 -17.66
C VAL A 187 -3.81 3.31 -19.13
N CYS A 188 -3.95 4.49 -19.71
CA CYS A 188 -3.41 4.76 -21.03
C CYS A 188 -2.08 5.48 -20.87
N VAL A 189 -1.04 4.95 -21.49
CA VAL A 189 0.29 5.52 -21.55
C VAL A 189 0.52 6.02 -22.97
N SER A 190 0.46 7.33 -23.15
CA SER A 190 0.71 7.97 -24.44
C SER A 190 2.13 8.51 -24.52
N LEU A 191 2.82 8.19 -25.60
CA LEU A 191 4.10 8.75 -26.00
C LEU A 191 3.90 9.65 -27.21
N TYR A 192 4.23 10.92 -27.08
CA TYR A 192 4.22 11.87 -28.21
C TYR A 192 5.63 12.15 -28.64
N LYS A 193 5.98 11.85 -29.88
CA LYS A 193 7.24 12.21 -30.49
C LYS A 193 7.04 13.43 -31.40
N LEU A 194 7.50 14.60 -30.96
CA LEU A 194 7.51 15.82 -31.76
C LEU A 194 8.26 15.65 -33.11
N GLY A 195 7.68 16.21 -34.15
CA GLY A 195 8.25 16.27 -35.47
C GLY A 195 9.60 16.98 -35.49
N ARG A 196 10.60 16.35 -36.12
CA ARG A 196 11.91 16.95 -36.35
C ARG A 196 11.95 17.67 -37.69
N TRP A 197 12.78 18.70 -37.79
CA TRP A 197 13.10 19.30 -39.08
C TRP A 197 14.04 18.41 -39.86
N PHE A 198 13.68 18.08 -41.10
CA PHE A 198 14.45 17.26 -42.00
C PHE A 198 14.40 17.86 -43.41
N TYR A 199 15.56 18.24 -43.95
CA TYR A 199 15.69 18.91 -45.26
C TYR A 199 14.72 20.10 -45.48
N GLY A 200 14.54 20.95 -44.47
CA GLY A 200 13.68 22.14 -44.57
C GLY A 200 12.18 21.86 -44.45
N PHE A 201 11.78 20.61 -44.19
CA PHE A 201 10.40 20.24 -43.86
C PHE A 201 10.28 19.80 -42.41
N ARG A 202 9.20 20.18 -41.73
CA ARG A 202 8.87 19.64 -40.41
C ARG A 202 8.15 18.30 -40.60
N LEU A 203 8.74 17.22 -40.12
CA LEU A 203 8.07 15.92 -40.06
C LEU A 203 6.82 15.99 -39.15
N PRO A 204 5.77 15.20 -39.38
CA PRO A 204 4.62 15.15 -38.48
C PRO A 204 5.01 14.72 -37.06
N ASP A 205 4.24 15.17 -36.09
CA ASP A 205 4.31 14.63 -34.73
C ASP A 205 3.73 13.20 -34.76
N GLU A 206 4.42 12.24 -34.14
CA GLU A 206 3.97 10.84 -34.01
C GLU A 206 3.42 10.64 -32.59
N SER A 207 2.31 9.91 -32.43
CA SER A 207 1.80 9.53 -31.11
C SER A 207 1.54 8.04 -31.05
N GLU A 208 2.06 7.38 -30.02
CA GLU A 208 1.80 5.99 -29.69
C GLU A 208 1.06 5.94 -28.35
N SER A 209 -0.08 5.27 -28.29
CA SER A 209 -0.86 5.11 -27.05
C SER A 209 -0.97 3.63 -26.72
N HIS A 210 -0.62 3.29 -25.48
CA HIS A 210 -0.71 1.93 -24.96
C HIS A 210 -1.74 1.91 -23.82
N GLU A 211 -2.88 1.27 -24.08
CA GLU A 211 -3.81 0.90 -23.04
C GLU A 211 -3.32 -0.39 -22.38
N ILE A 212 -3.08 -0.36 -21.07
CA ILE A 212 -2.53 -1.49 -20.33
C ILE A 212 -3.20 -1.61 -18.96
N SER A 213 -3.45 -2.85 -18.53
CA SER A 213 -3.95 -3.12 -17.17
C SER A 213 -2.81 -3.12 -16.14
N LEU A 214 -3.15 -2.97 -14.86
CA LEU A 214 -2.16 -3.12 -13.79
C LEU A 214 -1.63 -4.56 -13.70
N SER A 215 -2.42 -5.57 -14.06
CA SER A 215 -1.97 -6.97 -14.15
C SER A 215 -0.92 -7.16 -15.24
N GLU A 216 -1.15 -6.64 -16.44
CA GLU A 216 -0.23 -6.73 -17.58
C GLU A 216 1.12 -6.05 -17.28
N LEU A 217 1.10 -4.95 -16.52
CA LEU A 217 2.32 -4.26 -16.06
C LEU A 217 3.21 -5.11 -15.16
N THR A 218 2.68 -6.15 -14.51
CA THR A 218 3.47 -7.07 -13.69
C THR A 218 4.07 -8.24 -14.48
N MET A 219 3.68 -8.40 -15.75
CA MET A 219 4.16 -9.45 -16.65
C MET A 219 5.36 -8.96 -17.49
N SER A 220 6.00 -9.88 -18.23
CA SER A 220 7.15 -9.56 -19.09
C SER A 220 6.84 -8.53 -20.18
N GLU A 221 5.60 -8.52 -20.68
CA GLU A 221 5.12 -7.59 -21.70
C GLU A 221 5.07 -6.15 -21.16
N GLY A 222 4.62 -5.99 -19.92
CA GLY A 222 4.54 -4.71 -19.23
C GLY A 222 5.88 -4.13 -18.78
N ALA A 223 6.94 -4.94 -18.74
CA ALA A 223 8.28 -4.49 -18.33
C ALA A 223 8.82 -3.37 -19.24
N THR A 224 8.50 -3.41 -20.54
CA THR A 224 8.89 -2.36 -21.49
C THR A 224 8.21 -1.03 -21.17
N ILE A 225 6.91 -1.06 -20.86
CA ILE A 225 6.14 0.15 -20.50
C ILE A 225 6.60 0.70 -19.15
N LEU A 226 6.90 -0.16 -18.17
CA LEU A 226 7.51 0.28 -16.92
C LEU A 226 8.89 0.90 -17.12
N ALA A 227 9.70 0.36 -18.03
CA ALA A 227 10.99 0.96 -18.38
C ALA A 227 10.82 2.35 -19.02
N ILE A 228 9.83 2.53 -19.90
CA ILE A 228 9.45 3.83 -20.46
C ILE A 228 9.02 4.79 -19.34
N LEU A 229 8.12 4.36 -18.46
CA LEU A 229 7.63 5.15 -17.32
C LEU A 229 8.76 5.56 -16.38
N LYS A 230 9.71 4.65 -16.11
CA LYS A 230 10.87 4.90 -15.25
C LYS A 230 11.86 5.87 -15.88
N ARG A 231 12.06 5.77 -17.19
CA ARG A 231 13.00 6.62 -17.93
C ARG A 231 12.45 8.03 -18.14
N GLY A 232 11.13 8.17 -18.20
CA GLY A 232 10.44 9.44 -18.40
C GLY A 232 10.64 9.99 -19.81
N ALA A 233 10.69 11.33 -19.93
CA ALA A 233 10.96 12.01 -21.18
C ALA A 233 12.46 11.90 -21.55
N VAL A 234 12.78 11.13 -22.58
CA VAL A 234 14.16 10.94 -23.04
C VAL A 234 14.38 11.72 -24.32
N HIS A 235 15.24 12.74 -24.27
CA HIS A 235 15.71 13.55 -25.38
C HIS A 235 14.62 14.20 -26.27
N GLU A 236 14.38 15.48 -25.97
CA GLU A 236 13.82 16.58 -26.79
C GLU A 236 12.46 16.40 -27.47
N VAL A 237 11.88 15.20 -27.45
CA VAL A 237 10.81 14.89 -28.39
C VAL A 237 9.68 14.07 -27.77
N PHE A 238 9.89 13.34 -26.67
CA PHE A 238 8.89 12.43 -26.08
C PHE A 238 8.13 13.05 -24.90
N ARG A 239 6.81 13.29 -25.04
CA ARG A 239 5.91 13.56 -23.90
C ARG A 239 5.23 12.27 -23.49
N LEU A 240 5.43 11.88 -22.24
CA LEU A 240 4.78 10.72 -21.65
C LEU A 240 3.62 11.20 -20.78
N GLN A 241 2.43 10.67 -21.06
CA GLN A 241 1.19 11.10 -20.45
C GLN A 241 0.42 9.86 -19.98
N VAL A 242 0.03 9.86 -18.70
CA VAL A 242 -0.79 8.80 -18.10
C VAL A 242 -2.20 9.33 -17.97
N SER A 243 -3.19 8.68 -18.57
CA SER A 243 -4.60 9.05 -18.39
C SER A 243 -5.42 7.91 -17.83
N LEU A 244 -6.53 8.29 -17.18
CA LEU A 244 -7.61 7.35 -16.89
C LEU A 244 -8.22 6.91 -18.23
N VAL A 245 -8.39 5.59 -18.39
CA VAL A 245 -9.25 5.08 -19.46
C VAL A 245 -10.67 5.42 -19.04
N ASP A 246 -11.33 6.32 -19.75
CA ASP A 246 -12.76 6.59 -19.54
C ASP A 246 -13.51 5.27 -19.68
N ILE A 247 -13.95 4.70 -18.56
CA ILE A 247 -15.04 3.75 -18.57
C ILE A 247 -16.30 4.59 -18.75
N ASN A 248 -16.52 5.06 -19.98
CA ASN A 248 -17.86 5.43 -20.40
C ASN A 248 -18.68 4.14 -20.45
N LYS A 249 -19.37 3.83 -19.34
CA LYS A 249 -20.66 3.14 -19.29
C LYS A 249 -21.41 3.55 -18.03
#